data_AF-A0A6N3F4N8-F1
#
_entry.id   AF-A0A6N3F4N8-F1
#
_cell.length_a   1.000
_cell.length_b   1.000
_cell.length_c   1.000
_cell.angle_alpha   90.00
_cell.angle_beta   90.00
_cell.angle_gamma   90.00
#
_symmetry.space_group_name_H-M   'P 1'
#
loop_
_entity.id
_entity.type
_entity.pdbx_description
1 polymer ?
#
loop_
_entity_poly.entity_id
_entity_poly.type
_entity_poly.pdbx_seq_one_letter_code
_entity_poly.pdbx_strand_id
1 'polypeptide(L)'
;MRTAVRKNSFAKVLRLGFLTVLLSVLLCMAMPWAVIAGEQRVFDNAKLFDASEKEELEQKLSSFREEWQMDLGVLTTESTGRKTVESFADDFYDQQGMGEGSSHSGALIVIDMGSRELYISTLGDMADYLTDERIEAVLDSAYGYASEADYAGCAAAAVDRIASYMDDGVPAGQYDYIRKDYRPSLEWYEILFAVAIAAAAAVMPCIGVINQYKMKKERRQSLNYHFSYRGSSDFKYDVVNDMFINKMVTQRRIPRNTGGSGPGGRGPGSFAGRTTLHRSSSGRMHGGGGRKF
;
A
#
# COMPACT_ATOMS: atom_id res chain seq x y z
N MET A 1 69.21 -14.03 -18.74
CA MET A 1 68.87 -13.01 -17.71
C MET A 1 67.35 -12.94 -17.57
N ARG A 2 66.82 -13.57 -16.51
CA ARG A 2 65.52 -13.42 -15.81
C ARG A 2 64.22 -13.19 -16.62
N THR A 3 63.43 -14.25 -16.80
CA THR A 3 61.96 -14.21 -17.05
C THR A 3 61.24 -15.15 -16.08
N ALA A 4 61.19 -14.79 -14.79
CA ALA A 4 60.49 -15.60 -13.78
C ALA A 4 59.98 -14.73 -12.61
N VAL A 5 59.05 -13.79 -12.86
CA VAL A 5 58.44 -13.00 -11.75
C VAL A 5 56.92 -12.85 -11.84
N ARG A 6 56.26 -13.12 -12.98
CA ARG A 6 54.86 -12.66 -13.18
C ARG A 6 53.72 -13.63 -12.79
N LYS A 7 54.01 -14.91 -12.49
CA LYS A 7 52.95 -15.92 -12.20
C LYS A 7 52.39 -15.84 -10.78
N ASN A 8 53.20 -15.43 -9.80
CA ASN A 8 52.77 -15.35 -8.39
C ASN A 8 51.88 -14.15 -8.08
N SER A 9 51.92 -13.09 -8.89
CA SER A 9 51.12 -11.88 -8.67
C SER A 9 49.65 -12.09 -9.02
N PHE A 10 49.37 -12.83 -10.09
CA PHE A 10 47.99 -13.08 -10.55
C PHE A 10 47.21 -14.00 -9.59
N ALA A 11 47.86 -15.07 -9.11
CA ALA A 11 47.26 -15.97 -8.12
C ALA A 11 47.01 -15.27 -6.76
N LYS A 12 47.86 -14.30 -6.39
CA LYS A 12 47.66 -13.48 -5.17
C LYS A 12 46.50 -12.51 -5.31
N VAL A 13 46.34 -11.86 -6.47
CA VAL A 13 45.20 -10.96 -6.74
C VAL A 13 43.89 -11.74 -6.78
N LEU A 14 43.87 -12.93 -7.38
CA LEU A 14 42.68 -13.80 -7.40
C LEU A 14 42.28 -14.29 -6.00
N ARG A 15 43.26 -14.69 -5.18
CA ARG A 15 43.03 -15.11 -3.78
C ARG A 15 42.59 -13.94 -2.90
N LEU A 16 43.14 -12.75 -3.10
CA LEU A 16 42.75 -11.55 -2.35
C LEU A 16 41.32 -11.14 -2.71
N GLY A 17 40.95 -11.17 -4.00
CA GLY A 17 39.59 -10.91 -4.46
C GLY A 17 38.57 -11.92 -3.89
N PHE A 18 38.93 -13.20 -3.88
CA PHE A 18 38.07 -14.24 -3.31
C PHE A 18 37.91 -14.07 -1.79
N LEU A 19 38.98 -13.72 -1.08
CA LEU A 19 38.94 -13.46 0.36
C LEU A 19 38.09 -12.23 0.69
N THR A 20 38.16 -11.16 -0.12
CA THR A 20 37.35 -9.96 0.08
C THR A 20 35.86 -10.22 -0.17
N VAL A 21 35.53 -11.04 -1.18
CA VAL A 21 34.13 -11.41 -1.47
C VAL A 21 33.59 -12.33 -0.36
N LEU A 22 34.38 -13.29 0.12
CA LEU A 22 34.00 -14.16 1.22
C LEU A 22 33.77 -13.35 2.51
N LEU A 23 34.63 -12.38 2.79
CA LEU A 23 34.50 -11.49 3.96
C LEU A 23 33.25 -10.59 3.85
N SER A 24 32.92 -10.09 2.65
CA SER A 24 31.70 -9.29 2.46
C SER A 24 30.42 -10.13 2.62
N VAL A 25 30.43 -11.38 2.17
CA VAL A 25 29.28 -12.28 2.33
C VAL A 25 29.11 -12.67 3.80
N LEU A 26 30.21 -12.94 4.51
CA LEU A 26 30.19 -13.23 5.94
C LEU A 26 29.69 -12.03 6.76
N LEU A 27 30.06 -10.80 6.37
CA LEU A 27 29.58 -9.57 7.02
C LEU A 27 28.09 -9.34 6.77
N CYS A 28 27.57 -9.66 5.58
CA CYS A 28 26.12 -9.64 5.30
C CYS A 28 25.34 -10.68 6.12
N MET A 29 25.93 -11.86 6.35
CA MET A 29 25.33 -12.91 7.18
C MET A 29 25.41 -12.62 8.69
N ALA A 30 26.36 -11.78 9.11
CA ALA A 30 26.56 -11.39 10.51
C ALA A 30 25.75 -10.15 10.94
N MET A 31 25.06 -9.48 10.01
CA MET A 31 24.09 -8.46 10.38
C MET A 31 22.93 -9.14 11.12
N PRO A 32 22.59 -8.72 12.35
CA PRO A 32 21.38 -9.20 12.99
C PRO A 32 20.22 -8.88 12.05
N TRP A 33 19.54 -9.91 11.55
CA TRP A 33 18.28 -9.71 10.87
C TRP A 33 17.42 -8.98 11.87
N ALA A 34 16.99 -7.76 11.55
CA ALA A 34 15.95 -7.13 12.32
C ALA A 34 14.77 -8.10 12.22
N VAL A 35 14.50 -8.82 13.31
CA VAL A 35 13.19 -9.41 13.53
C VAL A 35 12.27 -8.22 13.47
N ILE A 36 11.55 -8.08 12.36
CA ILE A 36 10.42 -7.17 12.31
C ILE A 36 9.47 -7.72 13.35
N ALA A 37 9.47 -7.10 14.53
CA ALA A 37 8.38 -7.27 15.46
C ALA A 37 7.13 -6.99 14.63
N GLY A 38 6.25 -7.99 14.53
CA GLY A 38 4.99 -7.85 13.82
C GLY A 38 4.31 -6.56 14.24
N GLU A 39 3.72 -5.86 13.28
CA GLU A 39 2.97 -4.64 13.57
C GLU A 39 1.90 -4.98 14.61
N GLN A 40 1.94 -4.32 15.77
CA GLN A 40 1.04 -4.62 16.88
C GLN A 40 -0.41 -4.33 16.46
N ARG A 41 -1.32 -5.30 16.63
CA ARG A 41 -2.73 -5.18 16.24
C ARG A 41 -3.72 -5.34 17.40
N VAL A 42 -3.23 -5.54 18.62
CA VAL A 42 -4.01 -5.47 19.86
C VAL A 42 -3.72 -4.15 20.58
N PHE A 43 -4.73 -3.28 20.57
CA PHE A 43 -4.72 -1.96 21.19
C PHE A 43 -5.57 -1.97 22.47
N ASP A 44 -4.97 -2.39 23.58
CA ASP A 44 -5.69 -2.52 24.86
C ASP A 44 -5.65 -1.23 25.70
N ASN A 45 -6.39 -0.19 25.30
CA ASN A 45 -6.40 1.08 26.03
C ASN A 45 -7.22 1.01 27.33
N ALA A 46 -8.19 0.10 27.42
CA ALA A 46 -9.01 -0.12 28.62
C ALA A 46 -8.39 -1.12 29.61
N LYS A 47 -7.21 -1.68 29.29
CA LYS A 47 -6.50 -2.63 30.16
C LYS A 47 -7.35 -3.86 30.53
N LEU A 48 -8.09 -4.37 29.56
CA LEU A 48 -8.99 -5.52 29.73
C LEU A 48 -8.27 -6.86 29.57
N PHE A 49 -7.08 -6.86 28.96
CA PHE A 49 -6.34 -8.09 28.68
C PHE A 49 -5.09 -8.19 29.55
N ASP A 50 -4.80 -9.40 30.01
CA ASP A 50 -3.52 -9.74 30.61
C ASP A 50 -2.42 -9.94 29.56
N ALA A 51 -1.20 -10.24 30.01
CA ALA A 51 -0.05 -10.38 29.10
C ALA A 51 -0.16 -11.62 28.20
N SER A 52 -0.67 -12.73 28.72
CA SER A 52 -0.88 -13.96 27.96
C SER A 52 -1.97 -13.79 26.91
N GLU A 53 -3.11 -13.21 27.29
CA GLU A 53 -4.25 -12.96 26.40
C GLU A 53 -3.85 -12.03 25.24
N LYS A 54 -3.05 -11.00 25.53
CA LYS A 54 -2.50 -10.13 24.47
C LYS A 54 -1.61 -10.90 23.52
N GLU A 55 -0.69 -11.70 24.03
CA GLU A 55 0.23 -12.46 23.19
C GLU A 55 -0.52 -13.48 22.31
N GLU A 56 -1.51 -14.17 22.86
CA GLU A 56 -2.35 -15.11 22.11
C GLU A 56 -3.17 -14.40 21.02
N LEU A 57 -3.79 -13.26 21.34
CA LEU A 57 -4.52 -12.46 20.36
C LEU A 57 -3.60 -11.93 19.27
N GLU A 58 -2.42 -11.41 19.59
CA GLU A 58 -1.47 -10.93 18.60
C GLU A 58 -1.00 -12.04 17.66
N GLN A 59 -0.70 -13.23 18.20
CA GLN A 59 -0.33 -14.38 17.36
C GLN A 59 -1.46 -14.76 16.40
N LYS A 60 -2.71 -14.70 16.87
CA LYS A 60 -3.89 -14.99 16.05
C LYS A 60 -4.09 -13.96 14.94
N LEU A 61 -3.97 -12.67 15.25
CA LEU A 61 -4.07 -11.59 14.27
C LEU A 61 -2.93 -11.63 13.25
N SER A 62 -1.70 -11.94 13.68
CA SER A 62 -0.56 -12.12 12.78
C SER A 62 -0.79 -13.29 11.82
N SER A 63 -1.29 -14.43 12.35
CA SER A 63 -1.59 -15.61 11.53
C SER A 63 -2.68 -15.31 10.50
N PHE A 64 -3.74 -14.60 10.91
CA PHE A 64 -4.81 -14.14 10.01
C PHE A 64 -4.26 -13.27 8.88
N ARG A 65 -3.39 -12.30 9.21
CA ARG A 65 -2.78 -11.39 8.24
C ARG A 65 -1.91 -12.12 7.23
N GLU A 66 -1.11 -13.09 7.69
CA GLU A 66 -0.25 -13.90 6.83
C GLU A 66 -1.07 -14.74 5.85
N GLU A 67 -2.12 -15.39 6.33
CA GLU A 67 -2.98 -16.30 5.55
C GLU A 67 -3.83 -15.55 4.52
N TRP A 68 -4.53 -14.50 4.93
CA TRP A 68 -5.54 -13.84 4.11
C TRP A 68 -5.07 -12.57 3.41
N GLN A 69 -3.87 -12.08 3.73
CA GLN A 69 -3.34 -10.81 3.22
C GLN A 69 -4.30 -9.64 3.48
N MET A 70 -5.02 -9.70 4.60
CA MET A 70 -5.92 -8.66 5.11
C MET A 70 -5.59 -8.38 6.56
N ASP A 71 -5.79 -7.14 6.98
CA ASP A 71 -5.44 -6.73 8.32
C ASP A 71 -6.61 -6.89 9.29
N LEU A 72 -6.34 -7.33 10.52
CA LEU A 72 -7.34 -7.43 11.56
C LEU A 72 -6.76 -6.88 12.85
N GLY A 73 -7.50 -6.02 13.53
CA GLY A 73 -7.10 -5.46 14.82
C GLY A 73 -8.20 -5.54 15.86
N VAL A 74 -7.77 -5.49 17.12
CA VAL A 74 -8.63 -5.46 18.30
C VAL A 74 -8.31 -4.20 19.10
N LEU A 75 -9.32 -3.42 19.45
CA LEU A 75 -9.21 -2.21 20.23
C LEU A 75 -10.14 -2.28 21.43
N THR A 76 -9.62 -2.07 22.63
CA THR A 76 -10.43 -1.82 23.82
C THR A 76 -10.33 -0.34 24.18
N THR A 77 -11.44 0.28 24.57
CA THR A 77 -11.46 1.69 24.98
C THR A 77 -12.49 1.92 26.08
N GLU A 78 -12.24 2.90 26.95
CA GLU A 78 -13.19 3.35 27.97
C GLU A 78 -13.99 4.59 27.51
N SER A 79 -13.51 5.28 26.46
CA SER A 79 -14.16 6.48 25.97
C SER A 79 -13.85 6.76 24.52
N THR A 80 -14.88 7.11 23.76
CA THR A 80 -14.82 7.63 22.39
C THR A 80 -14.86 9.16 22.35
N GLY A 81 -14.80 9.82 23.51
CA GLY A 81 -14.92 11.26 23.65
C GLY A 81 -16.36 11.74 23.38
N ARG A 82 -16.55 12.50 22.28
CA ARG A 82 -17.87 12.98 21.84
C ARG A 82 -18.33 12.35 20.52
N LYS A 83 -17.65 11.30 20.07
CA LYS A 83 -17.94 10.62 18.81
C LYS A 83 -18.81 9.38 19.06
N THR A 84 -19.52 8.94 18.03
CA THR A 84 -20.09 7.58 18.03
C THR A 84 -18.97 6.55 18.00
N VAL A 85 -19.24 5.32 18.44
CA VAL A 85 -18.24 4.24 18.39
C VAL A 85 -17.80 3.97 16.94
N GLU A 86 -18.75 4.00 16.00
CA GLU A 86 -18.49 3.98 14.55
C GLU A 86 -17.45 5.02 14.11
N SER A 87 -17.72 6.31 14.34
CA SER A 87 -16.82 7.37 13.89
C SER A 87 -15.46 7.31 14.60
N PHE A 88 -15.42 6.83 15.84
CA PHE A 88 -14.17 6.62 16.54
C PHE A 88 -13.37 5.44 15.98
N ALA A 89 -14.03 4.32 15.65
CA ALA A 89 -13.42 3.13 15.07
C ALA A 89 -12.81 3.44 13.69
N ASP A 90 -13.58 4.11 12.81
CA ASP A 90 -13.10 4.51 11.48
C ASP A 90 -11.86 5.40 11.58
N ASP A 91 -11.93 6.43 12.42
CA ASP A 91 -10.83 7.36 12.59
C ASP A 91 -9.61 6.68 13.22
N PHE A 92 -9.81 5.72 14.14
CA PHE A 92 -8.72 4.96 14.74
C PHE A 92 -8.04 4.05 13.71
N TYR A 93 -8.83 3.32 12.92
CA TYR A 93 -8.35 2.47 11.83
C TYR A 93 -7.44 3.26 10.88
N ASP A 94 -7.90 4.43 10.46
CA ASP A 94 -7.16 5.29 9.53
C ASP A 94 -5.90 5.89 10.16
N GLN A 95 -5.98 6.31 11.43
CA GLN A 95 -4.83 6.90 12.13
C GLN A 95 -3.73 5.90 12.44
N GLN A 96 -4.07 4.65 12.73
CA GLN A 96 -3.10 3.58 12.95
C GLN A 96 -2.55 3.00 11.64
N GLY A 97 -2.99 3.51 10.49
CA GLY A 97 -2.54 3.02 9.19
C GLY A 97 -2.86 1.55 8.96
N MET A 98 -3.99 1.08 9.51
CA MET A 98 -4.41 -0.31 9.37
C MET A 98 -4.80 -0.63 7.93
N GLY A 99 -4.79 -1.92 7.62
CA GLY A 99 -5.17 -2.46 6.32
C GLY A 99 -3.98 -2.95 5.51
N GLU A 100 -4.27 -3.87 4.59
CA GLU A 100 -3.30 -4.41 3.63
C GLU A 100 -3.56 -3.91 2.21
N GLY A 101 -2.47 -3.74 1.45
CA GLY A 101 -2.53 -3.30 0.05
C GLY A 101 -3.02 -1.86 -0.16
N SER A 102 -3.34 -1.52 -1.41
CA SER A 102 -3.79 -0.18 -1.81
C SER A 102 -5.19 0.17 -1.29
N SER A 103 -6.06 -0.82 -1.19
CA SER A 103 -7.42 -0.71 -0.64
C SER A 103 -7.44 -0.62 0.89
N HIS A 104 -6.31 -0.82 1.57
CA HIS A 104 -6.22 -0.89 3.04
C HIS A 104 -7.22 -1.90 3.60
N SER A 105 -7.29 -3.07 2.97
CA SER A 105 -8.28 -4.11 3.27
C SER A 105 -8.07 -4.67 4.67
N GLY A 106 -9.11 -4.61 5.50
CA GLY A 106 -9.06 -5.10 6.87
C GLY A 106 -10.26 -4.74 7.72
N ALA A 107 -10.24 -5.17 8.97
CA ALA A 107 -11.25 -4.87 9.97
C ALA A 107 -10.66 -4.50 11.33
N LEU A 108 -11.43 -3.75 12.11
CA LEU A 108 -11.13 -3.40 13.50
C LEU A 108 -12.32 -3.77 14.37
N ILE A 109 -12.07 -4.66 15.32
CA ILE A 109 -13.01 -5.03 16.39
C ILE A 109 -12.79 -4.06 17.55
N VAL A 110 -13.84 -3.37 17.97
CA VAL A 110 -13.81 -2.41 19.07
C VAL A 110 -14.68 -2.89 20.21
N ILE A 111 -14.12 -2.92 21.42
CA ILE A 111 -14.82 -3.12 22.68
C ILE A 111 -14.83 -1.78 23.41
N ASP A 112 -15.93 -1.03 23.32
CA ASP A 112 -16.09 0.22 24.06
C ASP A 112 -16.80 -0.02 25.38
N MET A 113 -16.04 0.08 26.47
CA MET A 113 -16.55 -0.04 27.83
C MET A 113 -17.33 1.19 28.29
N GLY A 114 -17.12 2.36 27.66
CA GLY A 114 -17.81 3.59 28.02
C GLY A 114 -19.29 3.55 27.65
N SER A 115 -19.60 3.12 26.42
CA SER A 115 -20.97 2.95 25.94
C SER A 115 -21.51 1.52 26.05
N ARG A 116 -20.66 0.57 26.48
CA ARG A 116 -20.89 -0.88 26.46
C ARG A 116 -21.34 -1.35 25.08
N GLU A 117 -20.51 -1.09 24.09
CA GLU A 117 -20.81 -1.37 22.69
C GLU A 117 -19.65 -2.12 22.05
N LEU A 118 -19.97 -3.25 21.41
CA LEU A 118 -19.09 -3.93 20.47
C LEU A 118 -19.32 -3.32 19.10
N TYR A 119 -18.26 -2.98 18.39
CA TYR A 119 -18.35 -2.44 17.03
C TYR A 119 -17.30 -3.09 16.13
N ILE A 120 -17.65 -3.35 14.88
CA ILE A 120 -16.72 -3.81 13.86
C ILE A 120 -16.70 -2.77 12.75
N SER A 121 -15.54 -2.17 12.49
CA SER A 121 -15.30 -1.33 11.31
C SER A 121 -14.59 -2.16 10.25
N THR A 122 -15.04 -2.10 9.00
CA THR A 122 -14.43 -2.79 7.86
C THR A 122 -14.02 -1.81 6.78
N LEU A 123 -12.87 -2.02 6.15
CA LEU A 123 -12.38 -1.21 5.03
C LEU A 123 -11.91 -2.09 3.88
N GLY A 124 -12.05 -1.59 2.65
CA GLY A 124 -11.54 -2.25 1.44
C GLY A 124 -12.26 -3.57 1.16
N ASP A 125 -11.51 -4.56 0.69
CA ASP A 125 -12.05 -5.85 0.26
C ASP A 125 -12.70 -6.61 1.43
N MET A 126 -12.30 -6.32 2.68
CA MET A 126 -12.90 -6.94 3.87
C MET A 126 -14.42 -6.70 3.96
N ALA A 127 -14.89 -5.55 3.47
CA ALA A 127 -16.32 -5.22 3.45
C ALA A 127 -17.13 -6.15 2.52
N ASP A 128 -16.49 -6.78 1.53
CA ASP A 128 -17.11 -7.80 0.67
C ASP A 128 -17.12 -9.18 1.33
N TYR A 129 -16.26 -9.44 2.33
CA TYR A 129 -16.30 -10.70 3.10
C TYR A 129 -17.25 -10.58 4.28
N LEU A 130 -17.28 -9.42 4.93
CA LEU A 130 -18.08 -9.14 6.11
C LEU A 130 -19.28 -8.27 5.75
N THR A 131 -20.32 -8.93 5.25
CA THR A 131 -21.63 -8.32 5.02
C THR A 131 -22.29 -7.91 6.34
N ASP A 132 -23.29 -7.02 6.30
CA ASP A 132 -23.99 -6.59 7.52
C ASP A 132 -24.55 -7.78 8.30
N GLU A 133 -25.07 -8.80 7.61
CA GLU A 133 -25.56 -10.04 8.22
C GLU A 133 -24.45 -10.85 8.88
N ARG A 134 -23.28 -10.93 8.24
CA ARG A 134 -22.11 -11.62 8.80
C ARG A 134 -21.55 -10.86 9.99
N ILE A 135 -21.51 -9.52 9.94
CA ILE A 135 -21.10 -8.67 11.07
C ILE A 135 -22.03 -8.90 12.26
N GLU A 136 -23.34 -8.90 12.07
CA GLU A 136 -24.29 -9.21 13.14
C GLU A 136 -24.05 -10.60 13.74
N ALA A 137 -23.80 -11.62 12.90
CA ALA A 137 -23.48 -12.96 13.37
C ALA A 137 -22.14 -13.05 14.12
N VAL A 138 -21.14 -12.25 13.76
CA VAL A 138 -19.90 -12.10 14.53
C VAL A 138 -20.20 -11.48 15.89
N LEU A 139 -20.96 -10.38 15.92
CA LEU A 139 -21.36 -9.71 17.15
C LEU A 139 -22.20 -10.63 18.05
N ASP A 140 -23.09 -11.45 17.49
CA ASP A 140 -23.85 -12.49 18.22
C ASP A 140 -22.92 -13.48 18.94
N SER A 141 -21.90 -13.97 18.25
CA SER A 141 -20.94 -14.93 18.82
C SER A 141 -20.08 -14.33 19.94
N ALA A 142 -19.77 -13.03 19.82
CA ALA A 142 -18.94 -12.31 20.77
C ALA A 142 -19.73 -11.81 21.99
N TYR A 143 -21.03 -11.54 21.81
CA TYR A 143 -21.90 -10.91 22.82
C TYR A 143 -21.97 -11.65 24.15
N GLY A 144 -22.03 -12.99 24.11
CA GLY A 144 -22.10 -13.81 25.33
C GLY A 144 -20.89 -13.58 26.24
N TYR A 145 -19.69 -13.61 25.67
CA TYR A 145 -18.45 -13.36 26.38
C TYR A 145 -18.38 -11.93 26.94
N ALA A 146 -18.75 -10.93 26.15
CA ALA A 146 -18.79 -9.53 26.61
C ALA A 146 -19.76 -9.32 27.79
N SER A 147 -20.88 -10.03 27.79
CA SER A 147 -21.89 -9.99 28.86
C SER A 147 -21.40 -10.65 30.16
N GLU A 148 -20.58 -11.69 30.04
CA GLU A 148 -19.94 -12.40 31.15
C GLU A 148 -18.64 -11.74 31.64
N ALA A 149 -18.26 -10.59 31.03
CA ALA A 149 -17.01 -9.86 31.26
C ALA A 149 -15.74 -10.62 30.85
N ASP A 150 -15.87 -11.62 29.98
CA ASP A 150 -14.75 -12.28 29.30
C ASP A 150 -14.42 -11.52 27.99
N TYR A 151 -13.63 -10.45 28.10
CA TYR A 151 -13.32 -9.60 26.95
C TYR A 151 -12.30 -10.23 26.00
N ALA A 152 -11.37 -11.04 26.52
CA ALA A 152 -10.39 -11.74 25.70
C ALA A 152 -11.08 -12.84 24.87
N GLY A 153 -11.97 -13.62 25.50
CA GLY A 153 -12.83 -14.58 24.82
C GLY A 153 -13.75 -13.92 23.79
N CYS A 154 -14.30 -12.74 24.10
CA CYS A 154 -15.08 -11.94 23.16
C CYS A 154 -14.28 -11.58 21.89
N ALA A 155 -13.06 -11.05 22.05
CA ALA A 155 -12.20 -10.70 20.92
C ALA A 155 -11.78 -11.96 20.13
N ALA A 156 -11.39 -13.03 20.83
CA ALA A 156 -10.98 -14.28 20.20
C ALA A 156 -12.12 -14.91 19.39
N ALA A 157 -13.35 -14.95 19.92
CA ALA A 157 -14.53 -15.47 19.25
C ALA A 157 -14.89 -14.64 18.00
N ALA A 158 -14.78 -13.31 18.09
CA ALA A 158 -14.99 -12.44 16.94
C ALA A 158 -13.98 -12.71 15.83
N VAL A 159 -12.69 -12.84 16.17
CA VAL A 159 -11.62 -13.16 15.22
C VAL A 159 -11.85 -14.52 14.56
N ASP A 160 -12.19 -15.56 15.33
CA ASP A 160 -12.49 -16.90 14.79
C ASP A 160 -13.68 -16.87 13.84
N ARG A 161 -14.73 -16.13 14.21
CA ARG A 161 -15.92 -16.04 13.39
C ARG A 161 -15.65 -15.30 12.08
N ILE A 162 -14.85 -14.23 12.12
CA ILE A 162 -14.39 -13.55 10.91
C ILE A 162 -13.56 -14.49 10.05
N ALA A 163 -12.59 -15.22 10.63
CA ALA A 163 -11.78 -16.21 9.90
C ALA A 163 -12.65 -17.26 9.20
N SER A 164 -13.68 -17.79 9.87
CA SER A 164 -14.61 -18.74 9.24
C SER A 164 -15.34 -18.16 8.02
N TYR A 165 -15.60 -16.86 7.99
CA TYR A 165 -16.20 -16.20 6.82
C TYR A 165 -15.19 -15.90 5.71
N MET A 166 -13.90 -15.80 6.05
CA MET A 166 -12.83 -15.77 5.05
C MET A 166 -12.75 -17.13 4.33
N ASP A 167 -12.85 -18.23 5.08
CA ASP A 167 -12.93 -19.60 4.52
C ASP A 167 -14.14 -19.81 3.61
N ASP A 168 -15.32 -19.33 4.03
CA ASP A 168 -16.55 -19.40 3.24
C ASP A 168 -16.49 -18.55 1.95
N GLY A 169 -15.59 -17.56 1.91
CA GLY A 169 -15.43 -16.61 0.82
C GLY A 169 -16.55 -15.57 0.73
N VAL A 170 -16.46 -14.70 -0.29
CA VAL A 170 -17.43 -13.63 -0.56
C VAL A 170 -18.79 -14.22 -0.97
N PRO A 171 -19.91 -13.84 -0.31
CA PRO A 171 -21.25 -14.29 -0.68
C PRO A 171 -21.63 -13.94 -2.13
N ALA A 172 -22.35 -14.85 -2.78
CA ALA A 172 -22.83 -14.63 -4.14
C ALA A 172 -23.76 -13.41 -4.25
N GLY A 173 -23.48 -12.49 -5.19
CA GLY A 173 -24.29 -11.29 -5.42
C GLY A 173 -23.71 -10.00 -4.81
N GLN A 174 -22.58 -10.10 -4.10
CA GLN A 174 -21.76 -8.95 -3.75
C GLN A 174 -20.77 -8.68 -4.90
N TYR A 175 -21.18 -7.81 -5.81
CA TYR A 175 -20.31 -7.31 -6.86
C TYR A 175 -20.30 -5.80 -6.79
N ASP A 176 -19.35 -5.23 -6.04
CA ASP A 176 -18.74 -4.01 -6.52
C ASP A 176 -17.65 -4.41 -7.52
N TYR A 177 -17.71 -3.81 -8.72
CA TYR A 177 -16.63 -3.89 -9.69
C TYR A 177 -15.44 -3.08 -9.18
N ILE A 178 -14.81 -3.52 -8.09
CA ILE A 178 -13.50 -3.00 -7.70
C ILE A 178 -12.50 -3.76 -8.56
N ARG A 179 -11.84 -3.00 -9.42
CA ARG A 179 -10.67 -3.43 -10.19
C ARG A 179 -9.76 -4.18 -9.24
N LYS A 180 -9.69 -5.51 -9.38
CA LYS A 180 -8.62 -6.33 -8.79
C LYS A 180 -7.34 -5.53 -8.92
N ASP A 181 -6.80 -5.09 -7.80
CA ASP A 181 -5.47 -4.52 -7.77
C ASP A 181 -4.56 -5.65 -8.23
N TYR A 182 -4.20 -5.56 -9.51
CA TYR A 182 -3.18 -6.37 -10.11
C TYR A 182 -1.93 -6.09 -9.30
N ARG A 183 -1.62 -6.95 -8.32
CA ARG A 183 -0.25 -7.11 -7.85
C ARG A 183 0.49 -7.59 -9.09
N PRO A 184 1.33 -6.79 -9.77
CA PRO A 184 2.21 -7.36 -10.77
C PRO A 184 3.07 -8.36 -10.01
N SER A 185 2.77 -9.65 -10.16
CA SER A 185 3.79 -10.66 -9.93
C SER A 185 4.91 -10.28 -10.88
N LEU A 186 6.02 -9.78 -10.34
CA LEU A 186 7.19 -9.42 -11.14
C LEU A 186 7.57 -10.67 -11.92
N GLU A 187 7.22 -10.68 -13.20
CA GLU A 187 7.50 -11.82 -14.05
C GLU A 187 9.02 -11.91 -14.20
N TRP A 188 9.56 -13.13 -14.34
CA TRP A 188 11.01 -13.34 -14.37
C TRP A 188 11.74 -12.48 -15.42
N TYR A 189 11.02 -12.02 -16.45
CA TYR A 189 11.55 -11.12 -17.48
C TYR A 189 11.65 -9.65 -17.03
N GLU A 190 10.81 -9.15 -16.12
CA GLU A 190 10.89 -7.77 -15.61
C GLU A 190 12.15 -7.59 -14.75
N ILE A 191 12.47 -8.63 -13.95
CA ILE A 191 13.71 -8.72 -13.20
C ILE A 191 14.91 -8.73 -14.17
N LEU A 192 14.81 -9.48 -15.27
CA LEU A 192 15.85 -9.53 -16.30
C LEU A 192 16.06 -8.16 -16.96
N PHE A 193 14.98 -7.44 -17.27
CA PHE A 193 15.05 -6.08 -17.83
C PHE A 193 15.65 -5.08 -16.85
N ALA A 194 15.27 -5.12 -15.57
CA ALA A 194 15.82 -4.25 -14.54
C ALA A 194 17.33 -4.45 -14.38
N VAL A 195 17.78 -5.72 -14.33
CA VAL A 195 19.21 -6.08 -14.28
C VAL A 195 19.93 -5.63 -15.55
N ALA A 196 19.31 -5.76 -16.73
CA ALA A 196 19.89 -5.33 -17.99
C ALA A 196 20.07 -3.80 -18.06
N ILE A 197 19.09 -3.03 -17.60
CA ILE A 197 19.17 -1.57 -17.53
C ILE A 197 20.24 -1.13 -16.52
N ALA A 198 20.30 -1.76 -15.35
CA ALA A 198 21.33 -1.48 -14.35
C ALA A 198 22.74 -1.79 -14.89
N ALA A 199 22.91 -2.91 -15.58
CA ALA A 199 24.17 -3.27 -16.24
C ALA A 199 24.54 -2.27 -17.35
N ALA A 200 23.58 -1.83 -18.16
CA ALA A 200 23.81 -0.83 -19.19
C ALA A 200 24.21 0.54 -18.61
N ALA A 201 23.57 0.96 -17.51
CA ALA A 201 23.91 2.19 -16.78
C ALA A 201 25.33 2.13 -16.20
N ALA A 202 25.78 0.97 -15.72
CA ALA A 202 27.15 0.77 -15.24
C ALA A 202 28.18 0.74 -16.38
N VAL A 203 27.85 0.15 -17.53
CA VAL A 203 28.78 -0.03 -18.66
C VAL A 203 28.91 1.23 -19.53
N MET A 204 27.84 2.03 -19.70
CA MET A 204 27.85 3.25 -20.51
C MET A 204 28.98 4.24 -20.18
N PRO A 205 29.18 4.66 -18.92
CA PRO A 205 30.27 5.58 -18.57
C PRO A 205 31.66 4.97 -18.83
N CYS A 206 31.83 3.65 -18.62
CA CYS A 206 33.09 2.97 -18.93
C CYS A 206 33.40 2.97 -20.44
N ILE A 207 32.40 2.78 -21.30
CA ILE A 207 32.57 2.86 -22.76
C ILE A 207 32.89 4.29 -23.20
N GLY A 208 32.23 5.30 -22.61
CA GLY A 208 32.49 6.72 -22.90
C GLY A 208 33.94 7.11 -22.66
N VAL A 209 34.51 6.69 -21.52
CA VAL A 209 35.93 6.91 -21.19
C VAL A 209 36.84 6.19 -22.18
N ILE A 210 36.58 4.93 -22.53
CA ILE A 210 37.40 4.19 -23.51
C ILE A 210 37.37 4.87 -24.90
N ASN A 211 36.21 5.37 -25.33
CA ASN A 211 36.06 6.07 -26.60
C ASN A 211 36.75 7.44 -26.61
N GLN A 212 36.74 8.18 -25.50
CA GLN A 212 37.50 9.43 -25.38
C GLN A 212 39.02 9.18 -25.41
N TYR A 213 39.50 8.10 -24.81
CA TYR A 213 40.92 7.75 -24.85
C TYR A 213 41.36 7.12 -26.17
N LYS A 214 40.44 6.51 -26.94
CA LYS A 214 40.67 6.12 -28.32
C LYS A 214 40.58 7.34 -29.23
N MET A 215 41.60 8.19 -29.19
CA MET A 215 41.87 9.28 -30.13
C MET A 215 41.76 8.81 -31.60
N LYS A 216 40.55 8.78 -32.17
CA LYS A 216 40.38 8.65 -33.61
C LYS A 216 40.73 10.02 -34.22
N LYS A 217 41.84 10.07 -34.95
CA LYS A 217 42.29 11.25 -35.70
C LYS A 217 41.20 11.70 -36.68
N GLU A 218 40.46 12.75 -36.33
CA GLU A 218 39.47 13.39 -37.20
C GLU A 218 40.17 14.22 -38.28
N ARG A 219 40.59 13.57 -39.38
CA ARG A 219 41.03 14.27 -40.61
C ARG A 219 39.86 14.92 -41.37
N ARG A 220 38.61 14.61 -41.01
CA ARG A 220 37.41 14.98 -41.79
C ARG A 220 36.67 16.23 -41.28
N GLN A 221 36.85 16.63 -40.02
CA GLN A 221 36.17 17.81 -39.46
C GLN A 221 36.93 19.14 -39.65
N SER A 222 38.24 19.11 -39.92
CA SER A 222 39.02 20.35 -40.08
C SER A 222 38.84 21.04 -41.45
N LEU A 223 38.26 20.38 -42.46
CA LEU A 223 38.03 21.02 -43.76
C LEU A 223 36.83 21.97 -43.76
N ASN A 224 35.82 21.74 -42.92
CA ASN A 224 34.60 22.56 -42.90
C ASN A 224 34.75 23.85 -42.09
N TYR A 225 35.82 23.99 -41.29
CA TYR A 225 36.00 25.15 -40.41
C TYR A 225 36.55 26.40 -41.13
N HIS A 226 37.08 26.26 -42.35
CA HIS A 226 37.71 27.36 -43.08
C HIS A 226 36.85 28.02 -44.17
N PHE A 227 35.61 27.57 -44.39
CA PHE A 227 34.74 28.12 -45.45
C PHE A 227 33.52 28.92 -44.99
N SER A 228 33.24 29.01 -43.68
CA SER A 228 32.00 29.64 -43.18
C SER A 228 32.02 31.16 -43.07
N TYR A 229 33.14 31.85 -43.35
CA TYR A 229 33.24 33.30 -43.09
C TYR A 229 33.14 34.21 -44.33
N ARG A 230 33.06 33.70 -45.57
CA ARG A 230 33.15 34.58 -46.76
C ARG A 230 32.20 34.33 -47.94
N GLY A 231 31.15 33.55 -47.77
CA GLY A 231 30.17 33.33 -48.84
C GLY A 231 28.76 33.70 -48.41
N SER A 232 28.25 34.81 -48.94
CA SER A 232 26.82 35.12 -49.08
C SER A 232 25.99 35.37 -47.82
N SER A 233 26.08 36.59 -47.28
CA SER A 233 24.97 37.22 -46.55
C SER A 233 24.44 38.38 -47.40
N ASP A 234 23.41 38.11 -48.21
CA ASP A 234 22.59 39.11 -48.90
C ASP A 234 21.37 39.37 -48.00
N PHE A 235 21.23 40.60 -47.49
CA PHE A 235 20.15 40.97 -46.58
C PHE A 235 19.05 41.70 -47.36
N LYS A 236 17.90 41.06 -47.54
CA LYS A 236 16.66 41.70 -47.97
C LYS A 236 15.74 41.89 -46.77
N TYR A 237 15.36 43.13 -46.49
CA TYR A 237 14.32 43.44 -45.53
C TYR A 237 12.96 43.28 -46.20
N ASP A 238 12.11 42.42 -45.66
CA ASP A 238 10.70 42.31 -46.05
C ASP A 238 9.82 42.86 -44.93
N VAL A 239 8.71 43.51 -45.28
CA VAL A 239 7.83 44.18 -44.32
C VAL A 239 6.95 43.14 -43.64
N VAL A 240 7.27 42.81 -42.40
CA VAL A 240 6.46 41.91 -41.56
C VAL A 240 5.27 42.71 -41.00
N ASN A 241 4.08 42.49 -41.56
CA ASN A 241 2.83 42.96 -40.96
C ASN A 241 2.37 41.95 -39.90
N ASP A 242 2.29 42.40 -38.64
CA ASP A 242 1.75 41.60 -37.54
C ASP A 242 0.23 41.54 -37.65
N MET A 243 -0.30 40.35 -37.96
CA MET A 243 -1.74 40.11 -38.05
C MET A 243 -2.18 39.29 -36.84
N PHE A 244 -3.05 39.86 -36.01
CA PHE A 244 -3.54 39.21 -34.79
C PHE A 244 -4.47 38.03 -35.15
N ILE A 245 -3.98 36.79 -35.04
CA ILE A 245 -4.66 35.62 -35.65
C ILE A 245 -5.82 35.08 -34.81
N ASN A 246 -5.80 35.10 -33.47
CA ASN A 246 -6.94 34.60 -32.68
C ASN A 246 -7.01 35.16 -31.26
N LYS A 247 -8.25 35.39 -30.79
CA LYS A 247 -8.59 35.66 -29.39
C LYS A 247 -9.43 34.50 -28.88
N MET A 248 -8.88 33.68 -27.97
CA MET A 248 -9.68 32.68 -27.27
C MET A 248 -10.52 33.36 -26.20
N VAL A 249 -11.85 33.22 -26.31
CA VAL A 249 -12.79 33.60 -25.25
C VAL A 249 -13.39 32.32 -24.68
N THR A 250 -13.07 32.00 -23.43
CA THR A 250 -13.61 30.84 -22.73
C THR A 250 -14.84 31.28 -21.94
N GLN A 251 -16.04 30.88 -22.37
CA GLN A 251 -17.24 31.00 -21.55
C GLN A 251 -17.47 29.71 -20.76
N ARG A 252 -17.50 29.80 -19.43
CA ARG A 252 -17.95 28.72 -18.53
C ARG A 252 -19.32 29.08 -17.99
N ARG A 253 -20.34 28.27 -18.29
CA ARG A 253 -21.67 28.38 -17.69
C ARG A 253 -21.61 27.86 -16.25
N ILE A 254 -21.98 28.69 -15.28
CA ILE A 254 -22.22 28.27 -13.89
C ILE A 254 -23.63 27.64 -13.85
N PRO A 255 -23.80 26.35 -13.58
CA PRO A 255 -25.13 25.79 -13.35
C PRO A 255 -25.71 26.40 -12.06
N ARG A 256 -26.87 27.05 -12.19
CA ARG A 256 -27.67 27.44 -11.03
C ARG A 256 -28.43 26.23 -10.53
N ASN A 257 -28.45 26.11 -9.20
CA ASN A 257 -29.29 25.21 -8.44
C ASN A 257 -30.75 25.32 -8.90
N THR A 258 -31.26 24.28 -9.55
CA THR A 258 -32.70 24.01 -9.57
C THR A 258 -32.98 23.16 -8.35
N GLY A 259 -33.60 23.78 -7.35
CA GLY A 259 -34.15 23.08 -6.21
C GLY A 259 -34.98 21.88 -6.70
N GLY A 260 -34.58 20.71 -6.22
CA GLY A 260 -35.31 19.47 -6.37
C GLY A 260 -35.33 18.81 -5.00
N SER A 261 -36.34 19.16 -4.21
CA SER A 261 -36.76 18.35 -3.06
C SER A 261 -37.23 17.01 -3.61
N GLY A 262 -36.34 16.02 -3.65
CA GLY A 262 -36.71 14.64 -3.89
C GLY A 262 -37.26 14.04 -2.61
N PRO A 263 -38.46 13.41 -2.61
CA PRO A 263 -38.92 12.66 -1.47
C PRO A 263 -37.99 11.46 -1.28
N GLY A 264 -37.40 11.37 -0.08
CA GLY A 264 -36.68 10.20 0.38
C GLY A 264 -37.61 8.98 0.35
N GLY A 265 -37.48 8.18 -0.70
CA GLY A 265 -38.10 6.88 -0.79
C GLY A 265 -37.45 5.95 0.22
N ARG A 266 -38.07 5.83 1.40
CA ARG A 266 -37.97 4.63 2.22
C ARG A 266 -38.71 3.51 1.49
N GLY A 267 -37.97 2.71 0.74
CA GLY A 267 -38.42 1.40 0.31
C GLY A 267 -38.18 0.38 1.43
N PRO A 268 -39.18 -0.40 1.87
CA PRO A 268 -38.95 -1.57 2.69
C PRO A 268 -38.51 -2.70 1.77
N GLY A 269 -37.28 -3.17 1.94
CA GLY A 269 -36.73 -4.26 1.15
C GLY A 269 -35.53 -4.85 1.87
N SER A 270 -35.78 -5.71 2.84
CA SER A 270 -34.78 -6.61 3.41
C SER A 270 -34.30 -7.54 2.30
N PHE A 271 -33.22 -7.15 1.63
CA PHE A 271 -32.36 -8.08 0.90
C PHE A 271 -31.30 -8.53 1.90
N ALA A 272 -31.46 -9.74 2.43
CA ALA A 272 -30.45 -10.39 3.27
C ALA A 272 -29.12 -10.48 2.50
N GLY A 273 -28.02 -10.10 3.13
CA GLY A 273 -26.66 -10.27 2.58
C GLY A 273 -26.01 -9.07 1.86
N ARG A 274 -26.48 -7.82 2.02
CA ARG A 274 -25.76 -6.63 1.51
C ARG A 274 -24.82 -6.04 2.55
N THR A 275 -23.74 -5.41 2.07
CA THR A 275 -22.82 -4.60 2.87
C THR A 275 -23.24 -3.13 2.77
N THR A 276 -23.42 -2.45 3.89
CA THR A 276 -23.61 -1.00 3.94
C THR A 276 -22.27 -0.30 4.10
N LEU A 277 -22.07 0.78 3.33
CA LEU A 277 -20.86 1.60 3.38
C LEU A 277 -21.23 3.06 3.68
N HIS A 278 -20.47 3.70 4.55
CA HIS A 278 -20.54 5.12 4.87
C HIS A 278 -19.19 5.80 4.65
N ARG A 279 -19.20 7.13 4.56
CA ARG A 279 -17.99 7.93 4.35
C ARG A 279 -17.44 8.42 5.69
N SER A 280 -16.21 8.05 6.03
CA SER A 280 -15.53 8.51 7.24
C SER A 280 -14.95 9.93 7.08
N SER A 281 -14.43 10.49 8.18
CA SER A 281 -13.88 11.85 8.20
C SER A 281 -12.64 12.02 7.31
N SER A 282 -11.88 10.94 7.09
CA SER A 282 -10.75 10.87 6.17
C SER A 282 -11.16 10.85 4.70
N GLY A 283 -12.45 10.63 4.42
CA GLY A 283 -13.00 10.49 3.08
C GLY A 283 -12.99 9.05 2.53
N ARG A 284 -12.51 8.08 3.32
CA ARG A 284 -12.57 6.64 3.00
C ARG A 284 -14.00 6.11 3.17
N MET A 285 -14.28 4.98 2.51
CA MET A 285 -15.59 4.31 2.57
C MET A 285 -15.48 3.11 3.51
N HIS A 286 -16.05 3.23 4.71
CA HIS A 286 -16.05 2.18 5.72
C HIS A 286 -17.38 1.46 5.68
N GLY A 287 -17.36 0.16 5.98
CA GLY A 287 -18.53 -0.58 6.42
C GLY A 287 -18.45 -0.84 7.91
N GLY A 288 -19.47 -1.42 8.49
CA GLY A 288 -19.42 -1.80 9.89
C GLY A 288 -20.78 -2.04 10.52
N GLY A 289 -20.74 -2.50 11.76
CA GLY A 289 -21.93 -2.76 12.57
C GLY A 289 -21.60 -2.78 14.04
N GLY A 290 -22.58 -2.43 14.87
CA GLY A 290 -22.40 -2.27 16.31
C GLY A 290 -23.55 -2.84 17.12
N ARG A 291 -23.23 -3.34 18.31
CA ARG A 291 -24.19 -3.94 19.25
C ARG A 291 -23.85 -3.61 20.70
N LYS A 292 -24.85 -3.22 21.46
CA LYS A 292 -24.72 -2.89 22.89
C LYS A 292 -24.92 -4.09 23.81
N PHE A 293 -24.16 -4.16 24.90
CA PHE A 293 -24.16 -5.21 25.92
C PHE A 293 -24.19 -4.69 27.36
#